data_AF-A0A395HTL9-F1
#
_entry.id   AF-A0A395HTL9-F1
#
_cell.length_a   1.000
_cell.length_b   1.000
_cell.length_c   1.000
_cell.angle_alpha   90.00
_cell.angle_beta   90.00
_cell.angle_gamma   90.00
#
_symmetry.space_group_name_H-M   'P 1'
#
loop_
_entity.id
_entity.type
_entity.pdbx_description
1 polymer ?
#
loop_
_entity_poly.entity_id
_entity_poly.type
_entity_poly.pdbx_seq_one_letter_code
_entity_poly.pdbx_strand_id
1 'polypeptide(L)'
;MHDLDQSLDPIYASGGKGSMRYFFLHGGYSRLPFPDDVSVEAKVLVSNGFGKIVFDNNPDQPTSQYRFINRALDSVDGRQDAYVPARVLVETLLKNVSIPTLLLAEIPPVLLTLGRTGLDQASFQDYEYLKSMLHGLVPRFTTAIFRFSDAYLPGDARNLSREVAGLMMPAAAKKDDGDLKDLRGFLAVYAKRYVHEALTEEEVLERCLLHVLKMPFELRSSVRYGLIVH
;
A
#
# COMPACT_ATOMS: atom_id res chain seq x y z
N MET A 1 7.18 11.46 45.01
CA MET A 1 7.37 12.05 43.67
C MET A 1 7.91 10.92 42.81
N HIS A 2 7.01 10.16 42.18
CA HIS A 2 7.36 8.99 41.38
C HIS A 2 7.55 9.46 39.94
N ASP A 3 8.77 9.33 39.44
CA ASP A 3 9.07 9.51 38.02
C ASP A 3 8.32 8.45 37.22
N LEU A 4 7.40 8.94 36.39
CA LEU A 4 6.77 8.18 35.32
C LEU A 4 7.84 7.98 34.24
N ASP A 5 8.55 6.86 34.34
CA ASP A 5 9.38 6.32 33.28
C ASP A 5 8.43 5.92 32.12
N GLN A 6 8.06 6.91 31.31
CA GLN A 6 7.28 6.71 30.10
C GLN A 6 8.18 6.03 29.07
N SER A 7 8.06 4.71 28.98
CA SER A 7 8.54 3.93 27.85
C SER A 7 7.82 4.41 26.58
N LEU A 8 8.39 5.42 25.93
CA LEU A 8 7.99 5.84 24.59
C LEU A 8 8.41 4.75 23.61
N ASP A 9 7.40 4.00 23.16
CA ASP A 9 7.50 2.89 22.23
C ASP A 9 8.17 3.37 20.91
N PRO A 10 9.35 2.84 20.52
CA PRO A 10 10.16 3.43 19.46
C PRO A 10 9.68 3.11 18.03
N ILE A 11 8.44 2.62 17.83
CA ILE A 11 7.82 2.45 16.50
C ILE A 11 7.78 3.80 15.73
N TYR A 12 7.86 4.92 16.45
CA TYR A 12 7.67 6.26 15.91
C TYR A 12 8.76 7.27 16.28
N ALA A 13 9.92 6.80 16.77
CA ALA A 13 10.99 7.67 17.25
C ALA A 13 11.54 8.62 16.15
N SER A 14 11.33 8.30 14.87
CA SER A 14 11.72 9.12 13.72
C SER A 14 10.54 9.83 13.06
N GLY A 15 9.53 10.25 13.84
CA GLY A 15 8.37 11.04 13.38
C GLY A 15 8.68 12.34 12.60
N GLY A 16 9.95 12.63 12.27
CA GLY A 16 10.36 13.60 11.28
C GLY A 16 11.42 13.03 10.34
N LYS A 17 11.20 13.20 9.03
CA LYS A 17 12.15 13.16 7.90
C LYS A 17 13.13 11.96 7.80
N GLY A 18 13.06 11.26 6.66
CA GLY A 18 14.13 10.37 6.18
C GLY A 18 13.94 8.88 6.46
N SER A 19 12.80 8.46 7.01
CA SER A 19 12.49 7.04 7.20
C SER A 19 11.59 6.55 6.07
N MET A 20 11.92 5.41 5.45
CA MET A 20 11.14 4.83 4.35
C MET A 20 9.80 4.32 4.90
N ARG A 21 8.71 5.03 4.57
CA ARG A 21 7.35 4.64 4.96
C ARG A 21 6.62 3.91 3.85
N TYR A 22 5.70 3.06 4.26
CA TYR A 22 4.73 2.45 3.38
C TYR A 22 3.39 2.25 4.07
N PHE A 23 2.36 2.14 3.25
CA PHE A 23 0.96 2.05 3.63
C PHE A 23 0.38 0.80 3.01
N PHE A 24 -0.22 -0.05 3.85
CA PHE A 24 -1.13 -1.07 3.33
C PHE A 24 -2.43 -0.38 2.97
N LEU A 25 -2.72 -0.31 1.68
CA LEU A 25 -4.01 0.13 1.18
C LEU A 25 -5.03 -1.01 1.36
N HIS A 26 -4.56 -2.25 1.17
CA HIS A 26 -5.27 -3.47 1.50
C HIS A 26 -4.28 -4.57 1.92
N GLY A 27 -4.75 -5.51 2.76
CA GLY A 27 -3.94 -6.60 3.28
C GLY A 27 -3.07 -6.16 4.47
N GLY A 28 -1.96 -6.85 4.67
CA GLY A 28 -1.03 -6.61 5.78
C GLY A 28 0.20 -7.49 5.68
N TYR A 29 0.93 -7.64 6.79
CA TYR A 29 2.01 -8.61 6.86
C TYR A 29 1.49 -10.04 6.93
N SER A 30 2.21 -10.95 6.31
CA SER A 30 2.04 -12.38 6.47
C SER A 30 3.02 -12.90 7.50
N ARG A 31 2.49 -13.63 8.50
CA ARG A 31 3.29 -14.43 9.42
C ARG A 31 3.52 -15.86 8.92
N LEU A 32 3.09 -16.15 7.69
CA LEU A 32 3.18 -17.50 7.13
C LEU A 32 4.63 -17.77 6.70
N PRO A 33 5.12 -19.02 6.85
CA PRO A 33 6.47 -19.39 6.42
C PRO A 33 6.73 -18.99 4.97
N PHE A 34 7.99 -18.66 4.68
CA PHE A 34 8.50 -18.41 3.33
C PHE A 34 9.44 -19.56 2.94
N PRO A 35 8.98 -20.51 2.12
CA PRO A 35 9.78 -21.67 1.71
C PRO A 35 11.03 -21.30 0.91
N ASP A 36 11.95 -22.25 0.76
CA ASP A 36 13.20 -22.02 0.02
C ASP A 36 13.00 -21.90 -1.49
N ASP A 37 11.97 -22.50 -2.08
CA ASP A 37 11.57 -22.26 -3.48
C ASP A 37 10.10 -21.81 -3.51
N VAL A 38 9.87 -20.59 -3.96
CA VAL A 38 8.55 -19.96 -3.95
C VAL A 38 8.43 -18.95 -5.06
N SER A 39 7.27 -18.95 -5.72
CA SER A 39 6.88 -17.95 -6.69
C SER A 39 5.84 -17.03 -6.07
N VAL A 40 6.02 -15.73 -6.25
CA VAL A 40 5.08 -14.68 -5.84
C VAL A 40 4.53 -14.03 -7.10
N GLU A 41 3.21 -13.98 -7.22
CA GLU A 41 2.53 -13.29 -8.30
C GLU A 41 2.24 -11.84 -7.86
N ALA A 42 2.91 -10.88 -8.49
CA ALA A 42 2.86 -9.49 -8.10
C ALA A 42 3.01 -8.53 -9.28
N LYS A 43 2.54 -7.30 -9.11
CA LYS A 43 2.75 -6.18 -10.00
C LYS A 43 3.49 -5.08 -9.24
N VAL A 44 4.63 -4.67 -9.77
CA VAL A 44 5.47 -3.61 -9.20
C VAL A 44 5.46 -2.42 -10.13
N LEU A 45 4.84 -1.34 -9.68
CA LEU A 45 4.75 -0.09 -10.42
C LEU A 45 5.53 0.99 -9.69
N VAL A 46 6.02 2.01 -10.38
CA VAL A 46 6.55 3.22 -9.73
C VAL A 46 5.61 4.38 -10.01
N SER A 47 5.16 5.04 -8.96
CA SER A 47 4.37 6.28 -9.07
C SER A 47 5.25 7.48 -8.70
N ASN A 48 5.10 8.60 -9.42
CA ASN A 48 5.72 9.86 -9.00
C ASN A 48 4.87 10.57 -7.94
N GLY A 49 5.37 11.66 -7.36
CA GLY A 49 4.63 12.46 -6.37
C GLY A 49 3.33 13.12 -6.88
N PHE A 50 3.05 13.01 -8.17
CA PHE A 50 1.79 13.46 -8.80
C PHE A 50 0.83 12.29 -9.08
N GLY A 51 1.09 11.11 -8.51
CA GLY A 51 0.22 9.93 -8.66
C GLY A 51 0.31 9.25 -10.03
N LYS A 52 1.18 9.72 -10.94
CA LYS A 52 1.33 9.12 -12.27
C LYS A 52 2.31 7.94 -12.22
N ILE A 53 1.91 6.83 -12.83
CA ILE A 53 2.81 5.68 -13.03
C ILE A 53 3.89 6.05 -14.06
N VAL A 54 5.16 5.98 -13.63
CA VAL A 54 6.35 6.29 -14.44
C VAL A 54 7.18 5.04 -14.78
N PHE A 55 6.88 3.91 -14.14
CA PHE A 55 7.45 2.61 -14.46
C PHE A 55 6.40 1.52 -14.26
N ASP A 56 6.30 0.64 -15.25
CA ASP A 56 5.58 -0.62 -15.20
C ASP A 56 6.52 -1.67 -15.80
N ASN A 57 6.84 -2.72 -15.04
CA ASN A 57 7.79 -3.75 -15.48
C ASN A 57 7.28 -4.59 -16.65
N ASN A 58 5.96 -4.68 -16.82
CA ASN A 58 5.32 -5.51 -17.83
C ASN A 58 3.90 -4.97 -18.12
N PRO A 59 3.76 -3.88 -18.90
CA PRO A 59 2.47 -3.21 -19.11
C PRO A 59 1.43 -4.09 -19.81
N ASP A 60 1.87 -5.12 -20.52
CA ASP A 60 1.01 -6.04 -21.27
C ASP A 60 0.40 -7.14 -20.39
N GLN A 61 0.89 -7.31 -19.15
CA GLN A 61 0.40 -8.33 -18.21
C GLN A 61 -0.10 -7.71 -16.89
N PRO A 62 -1.14 -8.32 -16.28
CA PRO A 62 -1.69 -7.83 -15.01
C PRO A 62 -0.70 -8.00 -13.85
N THR A 63 0.17 -8.99 -13.92
CA THR A 63 1.17 -9.35 -12.90
C THR A 63 2.41 -9.97 -13.56
N SER A 64 3.51 -10.01 -12.81
CA SER A 64 4.71 -10.78 -13.07
C SER A 64 4.90 -11.86 -12.01
N GLN A 65 5.63 -12.91 -12.35
CA GLN A 65 6.01 -13.99 -11.46
C GLN A 65 7.44 -13.77 -10.93
N TYR A 66 7.56 -13.47 -9.64
CA TYR A 66 8.82 -13.30 -8.93
C TYR A 66 9.19 -14.62 -8.26
N ARG A 67 10.26 -15.28 -8.73
CA ARG A 67 10.74 -16.54 -8.16
C ARG A 67 11.88 -16.29 -7.18
N PHE A 68 11.75 -16.84 -5.98
CA PHE A 68 12.75 -16.80 -4.94
C PHE A 68 13.32 -18.20 -4.70
N ILE A 69 14.65 -18.30 -4.66
CA ILE A 69 15.39 -19.51 -4.29
C ILE A 69 16.28 -19.18 -3.10
N ASN A 70 16.20 -19.96 -2.03
CA ASN A 70 16.87 -19.73 -0.75
C ASN A 70 16.66 -18.28 -0.25
N ARG A 71 15.42 -17.78 -0.38
CA ARG A 71 14.98 -16.41 -0.01
C ARG A 71 15.63 -15.26 -0.79
N ALA A 72 16.41 -15.55 -1.82
CA ALA A 72 16.95 -14.55 -2.75
C ALA A 72 16.11 -14.55 -4.04
N LEU A 73 15.86 -13.37 -4.62
CA LEU A 73 15.19 -13.29 -5.91
C LEU A 73 16.10 -13.88 -6.99
N ASP A 74 15.64 -14.97 -7.61
CA ASP A 74 16.33 -15.67 -8.70
C ASP A 74 15.94 -15.10 -10.07
N SER A 75 14.64 -14.93 -10.32
CA SER A 75 14.15 -14.48 -11.62
C SER A 75 12.78 -13.79 -11.55
N VAL A 76 12.48 -12.96 -12.56
CA VAL A 76 11.16 -12.35 -12.79
C VAL A 76 10.70 -12.76 -14.18
N ASP A 77 9.54 -13.42 -14.27
CA ASP A 77 9.02 -13.99 -15.52
C ASP A 77 10.06 -14.90 -16.22
N GLY A 78 10.86 -15.63 -15.44
CA GLY A 78 11.94 -16.50 -15.93
C GLY A 78 13.23 -15.77 -16.36
N ARG A 79 13.30 -14.43 -16.23
CA ARG A 79 14.49 -13.63 -16.55
C ARG A 79 15.30 -13.30 -15.29
N GLN A 80 16.58 -13.67 -15.28
CA GLN A 80 17.48 -13.47 -14.12
C GLN A 80 18.01 -12.03 -14.00
N ASP A 81 18.05 -11.29 -15.10
CA ASP A 81 18.56 -9.92 -15.22
C ASP A 81 17.44 -8.86 -15.23
N ALA A 82 16.22 -9.25 -14.88
CA ALA A 82 15.08 -8.33 -14.83
C ALA A 82 15.32 -7.19 -13.84
N TYR A 83 15.07 -5.96 -14.29
CA TYR A 83 15.16 -4.78 -13.45
C TYR A 83 14.01 -4.74 -12.43
N VAL A 84 14.35 -4.59 -11.15
CA VAL A 84 13.38 -4.43 -10.05
C VAL A 84 13.62 -3.09 -9.36
N PRO A 85 12.65 -2.15 -9.40
CA PRO A 85 12.81 -0.85 -8.76
C PRO A 85 12.90 -1.04 -7.24
N ALA A 86 13.83 -0.33 -6.59
CA ALA A 86 14.08 -0.46 -5.15
C ALA A 86 14.19 -1.94 -4.70
N ARG A 87 14.94 -2.74 -5.47
CA ARG A 87 15.06 -4.21 -5.36
C ARG A 87 14.99 -4.75 -3.93
N VAL A 88 15.85 -4.26 -3.03
CA VAL A 88 15.91 -4.72 -1.63
C VAL A 88 14.55 -4.54 -0.91
N LEU A 89 13.89 -3.40 -1.10
CA LEU A 89 12.57 -3.14 -0.50
C LEU A 89 11.51 -4.06 -1.10
N VAL A 90 11.45 -4.15 -2.43
CA VAL A 90 10.45 -4.97 -3.14
C VAL A 90 10.58 -6.44 -2.73
N GLU A 91 11.80 -6.98 -2.77
CA GLU A 91 12.06 -8.36 -2.33
C GLU A 91 11.67 -8.56 -0.87
N THR A 92 12.02 -7.62 0.01
CA THR A 92 11.65 -7.69 1.43
C THR A 92 10.14 -7.72 1.61
N LEU A 93 9.39 -6.88 0.91
CA LEU A 93 7.93 -6.82 1.02
C LEU A 93 7.26 -8.06 0.42
N LEU A 94 7.65 -8.50 -0.78
CA LEU A 94 7.08 -9.69 -1.43
C LEU A 94 7.22 -10.96 -0.57
N LYS A 95 8.27 -11.05 0.26
CA LYS A 95 8.44 -12.14 1.23
C LYS A 95 7.48 -12.09 2.41
N ASN A 96 7.03 -10.90 2.79
CA ASN A 96 6.44 -10.61 4.10
C ASN A 96 5.00 -10.10 4.07
N VAL A 97 4.35 -10.02 2.90
CA VAL A 97 2.95 -9.55 2.79
C VAL A 97 1.94 -10.70 2.68
N SER A 98 0.71 -10.45 3.12
CA SER A 98 -0.43 -11.35 2.93
C SER A 98 -0.86 -11.43 1.48
N ILE A 99 -1.64 -12.45 1.13
CA ILE A 99 -2.31 -12.54 -0.16
C ILE A 99 -3.83 -12.42 0.07
N PRO A 100 -4.55 -11.53 -0.63
CA PRO A 100 -4.03 -10.49 -1.52
C PRO A 100 -3.52 -9.25 -0.73
N THR A 101 -2.70 -8.41 -1.37
CA THR A 101 -2.20 -7.15 -0.78
C THR A 101 -2.05 -6.06 -1.83
N LEU A 102 -2.38 -4.83 -1.46
CA LEU A 102 -1.98 -3.63 -2.19
C LEU A 102 -1.28 -2.67 -1.22
N LEU A 103 -0.05 -2.31 -1.56
CA LEU A 103 0.83 -1.48 -0.73
C LEU A 103 1.39 -0.31 -1.54
N LEU A 104 1.49 0.85 -0.91
CA LEU A 104 2.17 2.03 -1.44
C LEU A 104 3.37 2.36 -0.56
N ALA A 105 4.57 2.46 -1.14
CA ALA A 105 5.76 2.94 -0.46
C ALA A 105 6.17 4.33 -0.97
N GLU A 106 6.70 5.17 -0.08
CA GLU A 106 7.10 6.55 -0.42
C GLU A 106 8.35 6.62 -1.31
N ILE A 107 9.18 5.57 -1.29
CA ILE A 107 10.36 5.43 -2.15
C ILE A 107 10.12 4.24 -3.07
N PRO A 108 9.77 4.44 -4.35
CA PRO A 108 8.46 4.84 -4.86
C PRO A 108 7.57 3.71 -5.47
N PRO A 109 7.61 2.43 -5.02
CA PRO A 109 6.80 1.40 -5.61
C PRO A 109 5.37 1.36 -5.06
N VAL A 110 4.44 1.09 -5.96
CA VAL A 110 3.14 0.49 -5.67
C VAL A 110 3.30 -1.01 -5.90
N LEU A 111 2.91 -1.79 -4.90
CA LEU A 111 3.04 -3.24 -4.86
C LEU A 111 1.66 -3.87 -4.77
N LEU A 112 1.23 -4.54 -5.82
CA LEU A 112 0.04 -5.39 -5.83
C LEU A 112 0.49 -6.85 -5.81
N THR A 113 0.02 -7.63 -4.86
CA THR A 113 0.34 -9.07 -4.73
C THR A 113 -0.94 -9.89 -4.71
N LEU A 114 -1.05 -10.87 -5.59
CA LEU A 114 -2.28 -11.65 -5.83
C LEU A 114 -2.12 -13.15 -5.57
N GLY A 115 -0.88 -13.65 -5.51
CA GLY A 115 -0.62 -15.07 -5.34
C GLY A 115 0.75 -15.34 -4.75
N ARG A 116 0.87 -16.50 -4.08
CA ARG A 116 2.14 -17.05 -3.61
C ARG A 116 2.06 -18.57 -3.58
N THR A 117 3.12 -19.26 -3.99
CA THR A 117 3.20 -20.73 -3.88
C THR A 117 2.88 -21.17 -2.45
N GLY A 118 2.01 -22.18 -2.33
CA GLY A 118 1.60 -22.73 -1.03
C GLY A 118 0.54 -21.94 -0.28
N LEU A 119 -0.01 -20.87 -0.86
CA LEU A 119 -1.19 -20.16 -0.36
C LEU A 119 -2.33 -20.21 -1.37
N ASP A 120 -3.56 -20.03 -0.89
CA ASP A 120 -4.72 -19.83 -1.75
C ASP A 120 -4.53 -18.56 -2.59
N GLN A 121 -4.89 -18.65 -3.87
CA GLN A 121 -4.87 -17.50 -4.76
C GLN A 121 -5.97 -16.49 -4.39
N ALA A 122 -5.72 -15.21 -4.68
CA ALA A 122 -6.73 -14.18 -4.55
C ALA A 122 -7.96 -14.52 -5.39
N SER A 123 -9.16 -14.28 -4.84
CA SER A 123 -10.38 -14.48 -5.62
C SER A 123 -10.49 -13.43 -6.75
N PHE A 124 -11.28 -13.73 -7.77
CA PHE A 124 -11.57 -12.75 -8.83
C PHE A 124 -12.19 -11.46 -8.26
N GLN A 125 -12.99 -11.56 -7.21
CA GLN A 125 -13.59 -10.39 -6.55
C GLN A 125 -12.54 -9.54 -5.83
N ASP A 126 -11.51 -10.16 -5.27
CA ASP A 126 -10.37 -9.44 -4.67
C ASP A 126 -9.54 -8.75 -5.73
N TYR A 127 -9.29 -9.43 -6.84
CA TYR A 127 -8.60 -8.84 -7.99
C TYR A 127 -9.31 -7.58 -8.50
N GLU A 128 -10.62 -7.67 -8.78
CA GLU A 128 -11.39 -6.52 -9.27
C GLU A 128 -11.44 -5.38 -8.23
N TYR A 129 -11.55 -5.70 -6.94
CA TYR A 129 -11.47 -4.71 -5.88
C TYR A 129 -10.11 -4.00 -5.83
N LEU A 130 -9.00 -4.75 -5.86
CA LEU A 130 -7.66 -4.17 -5.82
C LEU A 130 -7.30 -3.41 -7.09
N LYS A 131 -7.77 -3.88 -8.25
CA LYS A 131 -7.64 -3.16 -9.51
C LYS A 131 -8.41 -1.83 -9.45
N SER A 132 -9.64 -1.83 -8.94
CA SER A 132 -10.40 -0.60 -8.74
C SER A 132 -9.70 0.35 -7.76
N MET A 133 -9.12 -0.16 -6.68
CA MET A 133 -8.33 0.63 -5.73
C MET A 133 -7.05 1.21 -6.38
N LEU A 134 -6.34 0.41 -7.17
CA LEU A 134 -5.12 0.80 -7.87
C LEU A 134 -5.36 1.96 -8.85
N HIS A 135 -6.50 1.97 -9.55
CA HIS A 135 -6.80 3.01 -10.54
C HIS A 135 -7.58 4.19 -9.95
N GLY A 136 -8.53 3.95 -9.06
CA GLY A 136 -9.41 4.99 -8.51
C GLY A 136 -8.86 5.69 -7.27
N LEU A 137 -8.18 4.97 -6.38
CA LEU A 137 -7.70 5.51 -5.10
C LEU A 137 -6.22 5.93 -5.15
N VAL A 138 -5.33 5.04 -5.63
CA VAL A 138 -3.87 5.22 -5.52
C VAL A 138 -3.37 6.54 -6.10
N PRO A 139 -3.75 6.98 -7.31
CA PRO A 139 -3.18 8.22 -7.88
C PRO A 139 -3.47 9.45 -7.02
N ARG A 140 -4.72 9.58 -6.54
CA ARG A 140 -5.15 10.69 -5.68
C ARG A 140 -4.56 10.57 -4.28
N PHE A 141 -4.50 9.36 -3.72
CA PHE A 141 -3.89 9.11 -2.41
C PHE A 141 -2.40 9.45 -2.42
N THR A 142 -1.64 8.98 -3.42
CA THR A 142 -0.22 9.32 -3.60
C THR A 142 -0.01 10.82 -3.67
N THR A 143 -0.80 11.51 -4.49
CA THR A 143 -0.70 12.98 -4.63
C THR A 143 -1.01 13.71 -3.31
N ALA A 144 -2.03 13.25 -2.58
CA ALA A 144 -2.42 13.86 -1.31
C ALA A 144 -1.37 13.59 -0.22
N ILE A 145 -0.96 12.34 -0.02
CA ILE A 145 -0.01 11.96 1.04
C ILE A 145 1.38 12.55 0.80
N PHE A 146 1.78 12.74 -0.46
CA PHE A 146 3.05 13.40 -0.80
C PHE A 146 3.13 14.82 -0.23
N ARG A 147 2.00 15.55 -0.15
CA ARG A 147 1.94 16.87 0.48
C ARG A 147 2.10 16.84 2.00
N PHE A 148 1.77 15.72 2.62
CA PHE A 148 1.89 15.50 4.07
C PHE A 148 3.15 14.73 4.46
N SER A 149 4.03 14.42 3.50
CA SER A 149 5.23 13.61 3.75
C SER A 149 6.08 14.17 4.90
N ASP A 150 6.17 15.49 5.06
CA ASP A 150 6.93 16.13 6.14
C ASP A 150 6.16 16.33 7.46
N ALA A 151 4.82 16.25 7.44
CA ALA A 151 3.95 16.66 8.57
C ALA A 151 3.20 15.50 9.24
N TYR A 152 3.34 14.28 8.71
CA TYR A 152 2.66 13.10 9.24
C TYR A 152 3.18 12.77 10.66
N LEU A 153 2.34 12.95 11.67
CA LEU A 153 2.58 12.47 13.03
C LEU A 153 1.68 11.27 13.34
N PRO A 154 2.26 10.15 13.84
CA PRO A 154 1.49 9.00 14.31
C PRO A 154 0.52 9.39 15.43
N GLY A 155 -0.70 8.86 15.38
CA GLY A 155 -1.71 9.05 16.43
C GLY A 155 -2.88 9.98 16.09
N ASP A 156 -2.80 10.75 14.98
CA ASP A 156 -3.91 11.59 14.50
C ASP A 156 -4.47 11.17 13.14
N ALA A 157 -4.72 9.86 13.00
CA ALA A 157 -5.23 9.29 11.76
C ALA A 157 -6.60 9.87 11.36
N ARG A 158 -7.40 10.36 12.32
CA ARG A 158 -8.73 10.91 12.07
C ARG A 158 -8.70 12.32 11.49
N ASN A 159 -7.88 13.23 12.01
CA ASN A 159 -7.78 14.55 11.38
C ASN A 159 -7.07 14.43 10.03
N LEU A 160 -6.02 13.61 9.95
CA LEU A 160 -5.34 13.37 8.68
C LEU A 160 -6.27 12.74 7.64
N SER A 161 -7.13 11.78 8.00
CA SER A 161 -8.07 11.19 7.04
C SER A 161 -9.01 12.25 6.46
N ARG A 162 -9.47 13.23 7.25
CA ARG A 162 -10.29 14.35 6.76
C ARG A 162 -9.51 15.27 5.84
N GLU A 163 -8.29 15.63 6.23
CA GLU A 163 -7.43 16.52 5.41
C GLU A 163 -7.08 15.88 4.06
N VAL A 164 -6.68 14.60 4.09
CA VAL A 164 -6.41 13.82 2.87
C VAL A 164 -7.68 13.65 2.04
N ALA A 165 -8.83 13.38 2.65
CA ALA A 165 -10.11 13.31 1.93
C ALA A 165 -10.44 14.63 1.21
N GLY A 166 -10.26 15.77 1.87
CA GLY A 166 -10.50 17.09 1.28
C GLY A 166 -9.57 17.41 0.09
N LEU A 167 -8.34 16.87 0.09
CA LEU A 167 -7.45 16.98 -1.08
C LEU A 167 -7.84 16.04 -2.22
N MET A 168 -8.32 14.84 -1.89
CA MET A 168 -8.70 13.83 -2.88
C MET A 168 -10.06 14.12 -3.52
N MET A 169 -10.99 14.73 -2.77
CA MET A 169 -12.31 15.17 -3.24
C MET A 169 -12.56 16.64 -2.85
N PRO A 170 -11.94 17.61 -3.54
CA PRO A 170 -12.18 19.02 -3.27
C PRO A 170 -13.63 19.40 -3.57
N ALA A 171 -14.27 20.18 -2.70
CA ALA A 171 -15.65 20.64 -2.90
C ALA A 171 -15.87 21.42 -4.21
N ALA A 172 -14.81 22.06 -4.75
CA ALA A 172 -14.82 22.78 -6.01
C ALA A 172 -14.58 21.90 -7.25
N ALA A 173 -14.35 20.60 -7.07
CA ALA A 173 -14.09 19.69 -8.19
C ALA A 173 -15.35 19.51 -9.04
N LYS A 174 -15.19 19.65 -10.36
CA LYS A 174 -16.30 19.46 -11.30
C LYS A 174 -16.77 18.00 -11.26
N LYS A 175 -18.08 17.78 -11.37
CA LYS A 175 -18.65 16.42 -11.39
C LYS A 175 -18.08 15.53 -12.51
N ASP A 176 -17.65 16.14 -13.62
CA ASP A 176 -17.12 15.47 -14.82
C ASP A 176 -15.57 15.39 -14.87
N ASP A 177 -14.88 15.63 -13.75
CA ASP A 177 -13.45 15.31 -13.65
C ASP A 177 -13.27 13.78 -13.77
N GLY A 178 -12.62 13.33 -14.84
CA GLY A 178 -12.43 11.90 -15.15
C GLY A 178 -11.77 11.13 -14.01
N ASP A 179 -10.78 11.75 -13.37
CA ASP A 179 -10.08 11.16 -12.22
C ASP A 179 -10.98 11.07 -10.98
N LEU A 180 -12.00 11.94 -10.88
CA LEU A 180 -12.96 11.94 -9.77
C LEU A 180 -14.03 10.87 -10.00
N LYS A 181 -14.40 10.63 -11.26
CA LYS A 181 -15.29 9.54 -11.66
C LYS A 181 -14.68 8.19 -11.27
N ASP A 182 -13.39 7.98 -11.51
CA ASP A 182 -12.70 6.73 -11.15
C ASP A 182 -12.64 6.54 -9.63
N LEU A 183 -12.36 7.61 -8.86
CA LEU A 183 -12.41 7.57 -7.40
C LEU A 183 -13.82 7.22 -6.89
N ARG A 184 -14.88 7.87 -7.41
CA ARG A 184 -16.27 7.54 -7.04
C ARG A 184 -16.63 6.10 -7.36
N GLY A 185 -16.18 5.61 -8.53
CA GLY A 185 -16.33 4.21 -8.91
C GLY A 185 -15.73 3.27 -7.88
N PHE A 186 -14.49 3.54 -7.44
CA PHE A 186 -13.86 2.79 -6.35
C PHE A 186 -14.64 2.89 -5.03
N LEU A 187 -15.07 4.09 -4.63
CA LEU A 187 -15.80 4.28 -3.36
C LEU A 187 -17.11 3.50 -3.32
N ALA A 188 -17.80 3.37 -4.45
CA ALA A 188 -18.99 2.53 -4.56
C ALA A 188 -18.67 1.05 -4.32
N VAL A 189 -17.56 0.54 -4.87
CA VAL A 189 -17.12 -0.85 -4.64
C VAL A 189 -16.69 -1.04 -3.17
N TYR A 190 -15.94 -0.09 -2.62
CA TYR A 190 -15.52 -0.11 -1.22
C TYR A 190 -16.72 -0.11 -0.27
N ALA A 191 -17.70 0.78 -0.51
CA ALA A 191 -18.91 0.87 0.30
C ALA A 191 -19.68 -0.45 0.29
N LYS A 192 -19.94 -1.02 -0.90
CA LYS A 192 -20.61 -2.31 -1.03
C LYS A 192 -19.92 -3.43 -0.24
N ARG A 193 -18.59 -3.38 -0.12
CA ARG A 193 -17.79 -4.40 0.54
C ARG A 193 -17.66 -4.22 2.05
N TYR A 194 -17.58 -2.99 2.56
CA TYR A 194 -17.21 -2.71 3.96
C TYR A 194 -18.13 -1.72 4.69
N VAL A 195 -19.01 -1.02 3.98
CA VAL A 195 -19.92 -0.02 4.55
C VAL A 195 -21.35 -0.54 4.41
N HIS A 196 -21.94 -0.95 5.52
CA HIS A 196 -23.30 -1.50 5.57
C HIS A 196 -24.36 -0.44 5.94
N GLU A 197 -24.02 0.85 5.79
CA GLU A 197 -24.81 2.01 6.19
C GLU A 197 -24.85 3.03 5.05
N ALA A 198 -25.90 3.87 5.00
CA ALA A 198 -26.00 4.93 4.00
C ALA A 198 -25.15 6.14 4.43
N LEU A 199 -24.01 6.32 3.77
CA LEU A 199 -23.06 7.43 3.99
C LEU A 199 -22.87 8.24 2.69
N THR A 200 -22.45 9.50 2.81
CA THR A 200 -22.03 10.28 1.64
C THR A 200 -20.71 9.77 1.07
N GLU A 201 -20.36 10.16 -0.16
CA GLU A 201 -19.10 9.74 -0.79
C GLU A 201 -17.88 10.19 0.05
N GLU A 202 -17.95 11.39 0.62
CA GLU A 202 -16.92 11.95 1.48
C GLU A 202 -16.75 11.14 2.77
N GLU A 203 -17.85 10.76 3.43
CA GLU A 203 -17.83 9.93 4.64
C GLU A 203 -17.27 8.52 4.36
N VAL A 204 -17.62 7.94 3.19
CA VAL A 204 -17.06 6.66 2.74
C VAL A 204 -15.55 6.78 2.53
N LEU A 205 -15.09 7.86 1.89
CA LEU A 205 -13.67 8.12 1.66
C LEU A 205 -12.91 8.31 2.97
N GLU A 206 -13.43 9.12 3.90
CA GLU A 206 -12.83 9.31 5.21
C GLU A 206 -12.68 7.99 5.97
N ARG A 207 -13.71 7.13 5.94
CA ARG A 207 -13.68 5.81 6.58
C ARG A 207 -12.68 4.87 5.91
N CYS A 208 -12.57 4.91 4.58
CA CYS A 208 -11.54 4.21 3.83
C CYS A 208 -10.14 4.67 4.24
N LEU A 209 -9.91 5.98 4.26
CA LEU A 209 -8.63 6.58 4.64
C LEU A 209 -8.27 6.30 6.10
N LEU A 210 -9.25 6.26 7.01
CA LEU A 210 -9.00 5.90 8.40
C LEU A 210 -8.47 4.46 8.51
N HIS A 211 -8.93 3.53 7.67
CA HIS A 211 -8.40 2.17 7.62
C HIS A 211 -6.96 2.11 7.08
N VAL A 212 -6.63 2.97 6.12
CA VAL A 212 -5.29 3.05 5.50
C VAL A 212 -4.29 3.78 6.39
N LEU A 213 -4.69 4.90 6.97
CA LEU A 213 -3.80 5.84 7.67
C LEU A 213 -3.63 5.53 9.16
N LYS A 214 -4.44 4.64 9.75
CA LYS A 214 -4.29 4.25 11.16
C LYS A 214 -2.96 3.57 11.48
N MET A 215 -2.27 2.98 10.49
CA MET A 215 -1.01 2.28 10.69
C MET A 215 -0.06 2.52 9.50
N PRO A 216 0.63 3.66 9.44
CA PRO A 216 1.80 3.80 8.58
C PRO A 216 2.91 2.90 9.13
N PHE A 217 3.62 2.22 8.24
CA PHE A 217 4.73 1.38 8.63
C PHE A 217 6.04 2.04 8.23
N GLU A 218 6.95 2.13 9.19
CA GLU A 218 8.35 2.49 8.96
C GLU A 218 9.16 1.20 8.86
N LEU A 219 9.99 1.07 7.81
CA LEU A 219 10.64 -0.20 7.49
C LEU A 219 11.53 -0.73 8.64
N ARG A 220 12.36 0.13 9.25
CA ARG A 220 13.28 -0.31 10.32
C ARG A 220 12.52 -0.74 11.56
N SER A 221 11.46 -0.02 11.91
CA SER A 221 10.54 -0.41 12.99
C SER A 221 9.90 -1.74 12.67
N SER A 222 9.41 -1.94 11.44
CA SER A 222 8.79 -3.20 11.01
C SER A 222 9.74 -4.40 11.15
N VAL A 223 11.02 -4.22 10.81
CA VAL A 223 12.08 -5.21 11.08
C VAL A 223 12.29 -5.40 12.58
N ARG A 224 12.46 -4.32 13.34
CA ARG A 224 12.73 -4.34 14.79
C ARG A 224 11.64 -5.08 15.58
N TYR A 225 10.38 -4.92 15.20
CA TYR A 225 9.24 -5.57 15.84
C TYR A 225 8.88 -6.93 15.25
N GLY A 226 9.71 -7.47 14.33
CA GLY A 226 9.52 -8.80 13.76
C GLY A 226 8.30 -8.93 12.85
N LEU A 227 7.80 -7.81 12.29
CA LEU A 227 6.77 -7.82 11.24
C LEU A 227 7.36 -8.23 9.89
N ILE A 228 8.66 -8.00 9.72
CA ILE A 228 9.45 -8.42 8.55
C ILE A 228 10.49 -9.42 9.02
N VAL A 229 10.54 -10.56 8.34
CA VAL A 229 11.58 -11.57 8.47
C VAL A 229 12.57 -11.39 7.31
N HIS A 230 13.87 -11.39 7.65
CA HIS A 230 14.97 -11.32 6.67
C HIS A 230 15.14 -12.65 5.91
#